data_AF-A0A353THF1-F1
#
_entry.id   AF-A0A353THF1-F1
#
_cell.length_a   1.000
_cell.length_b   1.000
_cell.length_c   1.000
_cell.angle_alpha   90.00
_cell.angle_beta   90.00
_cell.angle_gamma   90.00
#
_symmetry.space_group_name_H-M   'P 1'
#
loop_
_entity.id
_entity.type
_entity.pdbx_description
1 polymer ?
#
loop_
_entity_poly.entity_id
_entity_poly.type
_entity_poly.pdbx_seq_one_letter_code
_entity_poly.pdbx_strand_id
1 'polypeptide(L)' 'PARLFSNPRSTVREKMTVQISRDGGVSWQPNVLVYDGPSAYSDMTVFRNGDVGIVYENGLENPYEKITFLRMKRKRFK' A
#
# COMPACT_ATOMS: atom_id res chain seq x y z
N PRO A 1 -2.15 -5.25 18.24
CA PRO A 1 -1.60 -5.68 16.94
C PRO A 1 -1.27 -4.48 16.05
N ALA A 2 -0.23 -4.57 15.22
CA ALA A 2 0.05 -3.52 14.23
C ALA A 2 -1.09 -3.45 13.21
N ARG A 3 -1.38 -2.24 12.72
CA ARG A 3 -2.40 -1.99 11.69
C ARG A 3 -1.71 -1.60 10.38
N LEU A 4 -2.22 -2.13 9.27
CA LEU A 4 -1.77 -1.76 7.93
C LEU A 4 -2.87 -0.93 7.26
N PHE A 5 -2.46 0.06 6.48
CA PHE A 5 -3.36 0.90 5.71
C PHE A 5 -2.77 1.17 4.33
N SER A 6 -3.57 1.03 3.27
CA SER A 6 -3.17 1.33 1.90
C SER A 6 -4.05 2.43 1.32
N ASN A 7 -3.41 3.41 0.70
CA ASN A 7 -4.10 4.44 -0.08
C ASN A 7 -3.16 5.11 -1.09
N PRO A 8 -3.70 5.78 -2.12
CA PRO A 8 -2.96 6.82 -2.84
C PRO A 8 -2.62 7.94 -1.86
N ARG A 9 -1.33 8.07 -1.49
CA ARG A 9 -0.89 9.05 -0.47
C ARG A 9 -0.56 10.39 -1.11
N SER A 10 -1.58 10.96 -1.73
CA SER A 10 -1.57 12.27 -2.38
C SER A 10 -2.96 12.90 -2.24
N THR A 11 -3.11 14.16 -2.65
CA THR A 11 -4.43 14.80 -2.74
C THR A 11 -5.21 14.34 -3.97
N VAL A 12 -4.55 13.65 -4.90
CA VAL A 12 -5.14 12.99 -6.07
C VAL A 12 -4.85 11.49 -6.06
N ARG A 13 -5.45 10.72 -6.97
CA ARG A 13 -5.29 9.26 -7.10
C ARG A 13 -3.94 8.86 -7.70
N GLU A 14 -2.88 9.07 -6.94
CA GLU A 14 -1.49 8.71 -7.27
C GLU A 14 -0.70 8.29 -6.01
N LYS A 15 0.49 7.73 -6.21
CA LYS A 15 1.44 7.38 -5.13
C LYS A 15 0.87 6.35 -4.15
N MET A 16 0.43 5.20 -4.67
CA MET A 16 -0.01 4.07 -3.84
C MET A 16 1.04 3.75 -2.79
N THR A 17 0.65 3.82 -1.52
CA THR A 17 1.53 3.69 -0.37
C THR A 17 0.89 2.79 0.67
N VAL A 18 1.69 1.92 1.29
CA VAL A 18 1.29 1.16 2.48
C VAL A 18 1.94 1.76 3.71
N GLN A 19 1.13 1.96 4.75
CA GLN A 19 1.51 2.55 6.01
C GLN A 19 1.28 1.55 7.14
N ILE A 20 2.09 1.63 8.19
CA ILE A 20 1.95 0.81 9.39
C ILE A 20 1.78 1.69 10.62
N SER A 21 0.83 1.33 11.46
CA SER A 21 0.69 1.88 12.81
C SER A 21 0.97 0.81 13.85
N ARG A 22 1.77 1.18 14.86
CA ARG A 22 2.12 0.31 16.01
C ARG A 22 1.48 0.77 17.31
N ASP A 23 0.82 1.93 17.29
CA ASP A 23 0.21 2.61 18.44
C ASP A 23 -1.32 2.70 18.31
N GLY A 24 -1.93 1.75 17.59
CA GLY A 24 -3.39 1.64 17.49
C GLY A 24 -4.05 2.61 16.49
N GLY A 25 -3.26 3.25 15.62
CA GLY A 25 -3.73 4.17 14.57
C GLY A 25 -3.43 5.64 14.85
N VAL A 26 -2.70 5.95 15.93
CA VAL A 26 -2.34 7.33 16.31
C VAL A 26 -1.26 7.89 15.38
N SER A 27 -0.24 7.10 15.06
CA SER A 27 0.80 7.44 14.09
C SER A 27 1.01 6.35 13.05
N TRP A 28 1.48 6.77 11.87
CA TRP A 28 1.62 5.92 10.68
C TRP A 28 3.03 6.05 10.08
N GLN A 29 3.94 5.18 10.51
CA GLN A 29 5.32 5.08 10.04
C GLN A 29 5.87 3.66 10.24
N PRO A 30 6.71 3.12 9.33
CA PRO A 30 7.15 3.71 8.06
C PRO A 30 6.06 3.75 6.97
N ASN A 31 6.30 4.60 5.96
CA ASN A 31 5.53 4.67 4.71
C ASN A 31 6.29 3.95 3.59
N VAL A 32 5.67 2.95 2.98
CA VAL A 32 6.26 2.16 1.90
C VAL A 32 5.58 2.51 0.59
N LEU A 33 6.26 3.27 -0.27
CA LEU A 33 5.79 3.53 -1.63
C LEU A 33 5.74 2.21 -2.42
N VAL A 34 4.56 1.91 -2.95
CA VAL A 34 4.27 0.72 -3.78
C VAL A 34 4.39 1.08 -5.25
N TYR A 35 3.78 2.20 -5.64
CA TYR A 35 3.76 2.68 -7.02
C TYR A 35 3.66 4.21 -7.01
N ASP A 36 4.52 4.89 -7.77
CA ASP A 36 4.61 6.35 -7.77
C ASP A 36 3.54 7.04 -8.65
N GLY A 37 3.00 6.32 -9.64
CA GLY A 37 2.06 6.88 -10.63
C GLY A 37 0.58 6.81 -10.24
N PRO A 38 -0.31 7.02 -11.24
CA PRO A 38 -1.76 6.90 -11.07
C PRO A 38 -2.15 5.59 -10.41
N SER A 39 -2.86 5.68 -9.30
CA SER A 39 -3.33 4.53 -8.55
C SER A 39 -4.58 4.85 -7.73
N ALA A 40 -5.48 3.86 -7.61
CA ALA A 40 -6.81 4.08 -7.05
C ALA A 40 -7.17 3.04 -5.99
N TYR A 41 -8.21 2.23 -6.21
CA TYR A 41 -8.64 1.27 -5.21
C TYR A 41 -7.53 0.25 -4.91
N SER A 42 -7.50 -0.22 -3.67
CA SER A 42 -6.56 -1.24 -3.22
C SER A 42 -7.16 -2.10 -2.13
N ASP A 43 -6.64 -3.32 -2.03
CA ASP A 43 -6.91 -4.22 -0.91
C ASP A 43 -5.66 -5.01 -0.55
N MET A 44 -5.57 -5.48 0.70
CA MET A 44 -4.37 -6.10 1.25
C MET A 44 -4.64 -7.39 2.00
N THR A 45 -3.61 -8.23 2.04
CA THR A 45 -3.57 -9.43 2.88
C THR A 45 -2.20 -9.61 3.53
N VAL A 46 -2.16 -10.39 4.62
CA VAL A 46 -0.92 -10.72 5.32
C VAL A 46 -0.66 -12.22 5.20
N PHE A 47 0.51 -12.57 4.68
CA PHE A 47 0.95 -13.96 4.57
C PHE A 47 1.42 -14.50 5.93
N ARG A 48 1.45 -15.83 6.09
CA ARG A 48 1.91 -16.49 7.34
C ARG A 48 3.31 -16.06 7.80
N ASN A 49 4.21 -15.74 6.87
CA ASN A 49 5.56 -15.26 7.19
C ASN A 49 5.63 -13.75 7.52
N GLY A 50 4.49 -13.07 7.54
CA GLY A 50 4.34 -11.64 7.79
C GLY A 50 4.67 -10.75 6.59
N ASP A 51 4.91 -11.31 5.40
CA ASP A 51 4.92 -10.51 4.17
C ASP A 51 3.52 -9.93 3.92
N VAL A 52 3.47 -8.81 3.21
CA VAL A 52 2.21 -8.12 2.87
C VAL A 52 1.94 -8.28 1.38
N GLY A 53 0.77 -8.77 1.02
CA GLY A 53 0.26 -8.73 -0.35
C GLY A 53 -0.66 -7.53 -0.53
N ILE A 54 -0.57 -6.87 -1.68
CA ILE A 54 -1.49 -5.79 -2.08
C ILE A 54 -1.96 -6.05 -3.52
N VAL A 55 -3.26 -5.89 -3.75
CA VAL A 55 -3.84 -5.69 -5.08
C VAL A 55 -4.26 -4.23 -5.20
N TYR A 56 -3.99 -3.60 -6.33
CA TYR A 56 -4.34 -2.19 -6.52
C TYR A 56 -4.53 -1.86 -8.00
N GLU A 57 -5.41 -0.91 -8.26
CA GLU A 57 -5.59 -0.29 -9.59
C GLU A 57 -4.43 0.66 -9.88
N ASN A 58 -3.85 0.58 -11.07
CA ASN A 58 -2.84 1.53 -11.55
C ASN A 58 -2.77 1.62 -13.08
N GLY A 59 -1.99 2.59 -13.56
CA GLY A 59 -1.71 2.80 -14.99
C GLY A 59 -0.68 3.89 -15.23
N LEU A 60 -0.35 4.14 -16.49
CA LEU A 60 0.58 5.19 -16.90
C LEU A 60 -0.09 6.56 -16.99
N GLU A 61 -1.26 6.64 -17.62
CA GLU A 61 -2.01 7.88 -17.85
C GLU A 61 -3.17 8.05 -16.87
N ASN A 62 -3.85 6.94 -16.53
CA ASN A 62 -4.97 6.95 -15.58
C ASN A 62 -4.93 5.68 -14.69
N PRO A 63 -5.54 5.70 -13.50
CA PRO A 63 -5.36 4.62 -12.54
C PRO A 63 -6.14 3.35 -12.87
N TYR A 64 -6.99 3.32 -13.90
CA TYR A 64 -7.92 2.21 -14.17
C TYR A 64 -7.48 1.32 -15.35
N GLU A 65 -6.23 1.44 -15.79
CA GLU A 65 -5.71 0.67 -16.93
C GLU A 65 -5.49 -0.81 -16.58
N LYS A 66 -5.10 -1.12 -15.35
CA LYS A 66 -4.89 -2.50 -14.87
C LYS A 66 -5.01 -2.63 -13.36
N ILE A 67 -5.09 -3.89 -12.91
CA ILE A 67 -4.95 -4.27 -11.51
C ILE A 67 -3.63 -5.01 -11.34
N THR A 68 -2.77 -4.52 -10.44
CA THR A 68 -1.47 -5.10 -10.15
C THR A 68 -1.49 -5.79 -8.79
N PHE A 69 -0.97 -7.02 -8.72
CA PHE A 69 -0.64 -7.68 -7.45
C PHE A 69 0.86 -7.50 -7.14
N LEU A 70 1.18 -7.08 -5.91
CA LEU A 70 2.56 -7.00 -5.41
C LEU A 70 2.67 -7.67 -4.04
N ARG A 71 3.73 -8.47 -3.86
CA ARG A 71 4.11 -9.01 -2.56
C ARG A 71 5.34 -8.30 -2.01
N MET A 72 5.20 -7.68 -0.84
CA MET A 72 6.25 -6.95 -0.15
C MET A 72 6.80 -7.75 1.02
N LYS A 73 8.12 -7.75 1.15
CA LYS A 73 8.79 -8.39 2.29
C LYS A 73 8.52 -7.65 3.58
N ARG A 74 8.22 -8.38 4.66
CA ARG A 74 8.00 -7.80 6.01
C ARG A 74 9.06 -6.78 6.43
N LYS A 75 10.31 -7.00 6.01
CA LYS A 75 11.44 -6.11 6.32
C LYS A 75 11.28 -4.66 5.85
N ARG A 76 10.43 -4.39 4.85
CA ARG A 76 10.10 -3.03 4.40
C ARG A 76 9.27 -2.24 5.42
N PHE A 77 8.65 -2.93 6.38
CA PHE A 77 7.80 -2.37 7.43
C PHE A 77 8.44 -2.48 8.81
N LYS A 78 9.78 -2.49 8.88
CA LYS A 78 10.51 -2.36 10.15
C LYS A 78 10.67 -0.88 10.45
#